data_AF-A0A819FWD4-F1
#
_entry.id   AF-A0A819FWD4-F1
#
_cell.length_a   1.000
_cell.length_b   1.000
_cell.length_c   1.000
_cell.angle_alpha   90.00
_cell.angle_beta   90.00
_cell.angle_gamma   90.00
#
_symmetry.space_group_name_H-M   'P 1'
#
loop_
_entity.id
_entity.type
_entity.pdbx_description
1 polymer ?
#
loop_
_entity_poly.entity_id
_entity_poly.type
_entity_poly.pdbx_seq_one_letter_code
_entity_poly.pdbx_strand_id
1 'polypeptide(L)'
;MLHTDGAPVTKVGGKSLWPVQCTLVEIPPPLRDRVDATMIFGAWLGGTHPNRDLLWSKIVEQISDLFKNGITIITNAGKNLKFSIRAQLVTFDLPALAQNCNIIQYNGYDACPDCNIHGIAIDRQVVYPHSKKK
;
A
#
# COMPACT_ATOMS: atom_id res chain seq x y z
N MET A 1 7.93 -3.38 -1.60
CA MET A 1 6.46 -3.52 -1.52
C MET A 1 5.98 -2.63 -0.39
N LEU A 2 4.90 -1.89 -0.59
CA LEU A 2 4.28 -1.01 0.41
C LEU A 2 2.90 -1.55 0.77
N HIS A 3 2.50 -1.46 2.03
CA HIS A 3 1.14 -1.77 2.47
C HIS A 3 0.76 -0.91 3.68
N THR A 4 -0.54 -0.72 3.88
CA THR A 4 -1.08 0.00 5.02
C THR A 4 -2.35 -0.68 5.48
N ASP A 5 -2.49 -0.87 6.78
CA ASP A 5 -3.69 -1.43 7.41
C ASP A 5 -3.94 -0.71 8.74
N GLY A 6 -5.20 -0.53 9.10
CA GLY A 6 -5.60 0.16 10.32
C GLY A 6 -5.65 -0.78 11.51
N ALA A 7 -4.85 -0.51 12.54
CA ALA A 7 -4.89 -1.24 13.80
C ALA A 7 -5.46 -0.35 14.92
N PRO A 8 -6.47 -0.82 15.70
CA PRO A 8 -6.93 -0.09 16.87
C PRO A 8 -5.81 -0.01 17.91
N VAL A 9 -5.54 1.18 18.45
CA VAL A 9 -4.45 1.38 19.43
C VAL A 9 -4.86 0.93 20.83
N THR A 10 -6.15 0.95 21.12
CA THR A 10 -6.70 0.56 22.42
C THR A 10 -7.96 -0.27 22.21
N LYS A 11 -8.29 -1.13 23.18
CA LYS A 11 -9.51 -1.96 23.14
C LYS A 11 -10.81 -1.16 23.26
N VAL A 12 -10.76 0.06 23.82
CA VAL A 12 -11.95 0.83 24.23
C VAL A 12 -11.98 2.24 23.60
N GLY A 13 -10.86 2.75 23.09
CA GLY A 13 -10.74 4.10 22.53
C GLY A 13 -10.78 4.11 21.01
N GLY A 14 -11.49 5.09 20.44
CA GLY A 14 -11.71 5.26 19.00
C GLY A 14 -10.51 5.78 18.20
N LYS A 15 -9.27 5.54 18.64
CA LYS A 15 -8.05 5.91 17.87
C LYS A 15 -7.45 4.68 17.20
N SER A 16 -7.07 4.84 15.94
CA SER A 16 -6.41 3.83 15.13
C SER A 16 -5.06 4.33 14.64
N LEU A 17 -4.11 3.40 14.56
CA LEU A 17 -2.80 3.59 13.94
C LEU A 17 -2.84 2.97 12.55
N TRP A 18 -2.39 3.72 11.56
CA TRP A 18 -2.26 3.28 10.18
C TRP A 18 -0.79 3.41 9.78
N PRO A 19 0.04 2.37 10.02
CA PRO A 19 1.42 2.36 9.57
C PRO A 19 1.47 2.09 8.07
N VAL A 20 2.28 2.86 7.35
CA VAL A 20 2.69 2.53 6.00
C VAL A 20 3.96 1.70 6.11
N GLN A 21 3.78 0.40 5.99
CA GLN A 21 4.84 -0.61 6.10
C GLN A 21 5.44 -0.88 4.72
N CYS A 22 6.71 -1.23 4.69
CA CYS A 22 7.37 -1.63 3.46
C CYS A 22 8.40 -2.74 3.68
N THR A 23 8.63 -3.50 2.63
CA THR A 23 9.69 -4.52 2.56
C THR A 23 10.47 -4.40 1.24
N LEU A 24 11.76 -4.74 1.26
CA LEU A 24 12.58 -4.83 0.06
C LEU A 24 12.27 -6.15 -0.67
N VAL A 25 11.98 -6.08 -1.96
CA VAL A 25 11.59 -7.26 -2.75
C VAL A 25 12.80 -8.11 -3.13
N GLU A 26 14.01 -7.57 -2.98
CA GLU A 26 15.27 -8.26 -3.20
C GLU A 26 15.60 -9.25 -2.08
N ILE A 27 14.94 -9.14 -0.92
CA ILE A 27 15.05 -10.08 0.20
C ILE A 27 14.23 -11.34 -0.12
N PRO A 28 14.76 -12.57 0.03
CA PRO A 28 14.01 -13.81 -0.19
C PRO A 28 12.76 -13.93 0.68
N PRO A 29 11.65 -14.55 0.22
CA PRO A 29 10.37 -14.57 0.96
C PRO A 29 10.47 -15.03 2.42
N PRO A 30 11.15 -16.13 2.78
CA PRO A 30 11.25 -16.57 4.18
C PRO A 30 11.97 -15.57 5.11
N LEU A 31 12.78 -14.68 4.55
CA LEU A 31 13.46 -13.61 5.28
C LEU A 31 12.67 -12.31 5.23
N ARG A 32 11.97 -12.06 4.13
CA ARG A 32 11.17 -10.84 3.90
C ARG A 32 9.95 -10.77 4.81
N ASP A 33 9.36 -11.90 5.14
CA ASP A 33 8.15 -11.98 5.97
C ASP A 33 8.45 -11.83 7.47
N ARG A 34 9.72 -11.70 7.84
CA ARG A 34 10.12 -11.44 9.22
C ARG A 34 9.87 -9.98 9.59
N VAL A 35 9.60 -9.76 10.87
CA VAL A 35 9.30 -8.42 11.41
C VAL A 35 10.50 -7.46 11.23
N ASP A 36 11.73 -7.97 11.35
CA ASP A 36 12.97 -7.20 11.18
C ASP A 36 13.27 -6.81 9.73
N ALA A 37 12.64 -7.46 8.75
CA ALA A 37 12.70 -7.08 7.34
C ALA A 37 11.62 -6.06 6.94
N THR A 38 10.72 -5.70 7.87
CA THR A 38 9.66 -4.72 7.66
C THR A 38 10.06 -3.35 8.20
N MET A 39 10.03 -2.33 7.34
CA MET A 39 10.29 -0.94 7.70
C MET A 39 8.99 -0.14 7.73
N ILE A 40 8.93 0.87 8.60
CA ILE A 40 7.80 1.81 8.65
C ILE A 40 8.23 3.10 7.93
N PHE A 41 7.57 3.42 6.81
CA PHE A 41 7.83 4.62 6.01
C PHE A 41 7.03 5.83 6.50
N GLY A 42 5.93 5.58 7.19
CA GLY A 42 5.11 6.61 7.80
C GLY A 42 4.05 5.98 8.69
N ALA A 43 3.40 6.80 9.50
CA ALA A 43 2.29 6.35 10.32
C ALA A 43 1.29 7.48 10.53
N TRP A 44 -0.01 7.14 10.54
CA TRP A 44 -1.07 8.04 10.92
C TRP A 44 -1.74 7.56 12.20
N LEU A 45 -1.73 8.40 13.23
CA LEU A 45 -2.46 8.16 14.48
C LEU A 45 -3.63 9.13 14.57
N GLY A 46 -4.85 8.61 14.53
CA GLY A 46 -6.04 9.46 14.53
C GLY A 46 -7.31 8.73 14.93
N GLY A 47 -8.36 9.51 15.22
CA GLY A 47 -9.70 8.98 15.50
C GLY A 47 -10.49 8.58 14.25
N THR A 48 -9.96 8.91 13.08
CA THR A 48 -10.57 8.68 11.77
C THR A 48 -9.55 8.05 10.84
N HIS A 49 -10.03 7.59 9.69
CA HIS A 49 -9.17 7.20 8.57
C HIS A 49 -8.17 8.32 8.23
N PRO A 50 -6.96 7.96 7.79
CA PRO A 50 -5.96 8.92 7.36
C PRO A 50 -6.50 9.82 6.26
N ASN A 51 -6.16 11.11 6.30
CA ASN A 51 -6.31 11.95 5.13
C ASN A 51 -5.35 11.42 4.06
N ARG A 52 -5.91 10.78 3.03
CA ARG A 52 -5.18 10.13 1.94
C ARG A 52 -4.15 11.08 1.33
N ASP A 53 -4.58 12.26 0.91
CA ASP A 53 -3.72 13.19 0.18
C ASP A 53 -2.55 13.65 1.04
N LEU A 54 -2.80 13.93 2.33
CA LEU A 54 -1.75 14.32 3.26
C LEU A 54 -0.75 13.18 3.55
N LEU A 55 -1.24 11.96 3.75
CA LEU A 55 -0.37 10.81 4.01
C LEU A 55 0.46 10.45 2.76
N TRP A 56 -0.19 10.30 1.61
CA TRP A 56 0.47 9.82 0.40
C TRP A 56 1.31 10.88 -0.30
N SER A 57 0.94 12.17 -0.27
CA SER A 57 1.77 13.22 -0.90
C SER A 57 3.20 13.22 -0.38
N LYS A 58 3.37 13.16 0.95
CA LYS A 58 4.68 13.12 1.60
C LYS A 58 5.46 11.86 1.26
N ILE A 59 4.80 10.71 1.26
CA ILE A 59 5.44 9.41 0.99
C ILE A 59 5.86 9.32 -0.48
N VAL A 60 4.98 9.72 -1.40
CA VAL A 60 5.26 9.73 -2.85
C VAL A 60 6.39 10.70 -3.18
N GLU A 61 6.42 11.88 -2.55
CA GLU A 61 7.52 12.84 -2.70
C GLU A 61 8.86 12.22 -2.31
N GLN A 62 8.95 11.62 -1.13
CA GLN A 62 10.18 10.97 -0.65
C GLN A 62 10.60 9.78 -1.52
N ILE A 63 9.67 8.93 -1.94
CA ILE A 63 9.97 7.80 -2.83
C ILE A 63 10.44 8.32 -4.20
N SER A 64 9.82 9.37 -4.73
CA SER A 64 10.23 10.01 -5.97
C SER A 64 11.65 10.58 -5.86
N ASP A 65 12.00 11.17 -4.72
CA ASP A 65 13.35 11.67 -4.46
C ASP A 65 14.37 10.51 -4.42
N LEU A 66 14.08 9.46 -3.65
CA LEU A 66 14.92 8.25 -3.59
C LEU A 66 15.07 7.54 -4.95
N PHE A 67 14.06 7.65 -5.81
CA PHE A 67 14.12 7.13 -7.16
C PHE A 67 15.04 7.98 -8.05
N LYS A 68 14.83 9.30 -8.07
CA LYS A 68 15.54 10.25 -8.94
C LYS A 68 16.99 10.48 -8.52
N ASN A 69 17.20 10.76 -7.24
CA ASN A 69 18.48 11.17 -6.69
C ASN A 69 19.28 9.98 -6.13
N GLY A 70 18.57 8.94 -5.69
CA GLY A 70 19.17 7.77 -5.05
C GLY A 70 19.65 8.06 -3.63
N ILE A 71 20.25 7.05 -3.01
CA ILE A 71 20.89 7.14 -1.70
C ILE A 71 22.32 6.59 -1.80
N THR A 72 23.26 7.24 -1.13
CA THR A 72 24.64 6.75 -1.02
C THR A 72 24.86 6.14 0.36
N ILE A 73 25.28 4.88 0.40
CA ILE A 73 25.60 4.16 1.63
C ILE A 73 27.10 3.90 1.65
N ILE A 74 27.73 4.20 2.79
CA ILE A 74 29.13 3.87 3.04
C ILE A 74 29.16 2.49 3.69
N THR A 75 29.79 1.54 3.02
CA THR A 75 29.96 0.18 3.56
C THR A 75 30.97 0.17 4.71
N ASN A 76 30.96 -0.90 5.52
CA ASN A 76 31.97 -1.11 6.57
C ASN A 76 33.41 -1.16 6.02
N ALA A 77 33.57 -1.46 4.73
CA ALA A 77 34.86 -1.44 4.04
C ALA A 77 35.25 -0.04 3.49
N GLY A 78 34.50 1.01 3.81
CA GLY A 78 34.74 2.39 3.35
C GLY A 78 34.33 2.67 1.90
N LYS A 79 33.72 1.70 1.21
CA LYS A 79 33.25 1.88 -0.17
C LYS A 79 31.90 2.60 -0.20
N ASN A 80 31.80 3.62 -1.06
CA ASN A 80 30.54 4.29 -1.39
C ASN A 80 29.74 3.46 -2.41
N LEU A 81 28.52 3.11 -2.05
CA LEU A 81 27.56 2.45 -2.94
C LEU A 81 26.36 3.36 -3.14
N LYS A 82 26.00 3.63 -4.40
CA LYS A 82 24.81 4.40 -4.75
C LYS A 82 23.67 3.45 -5.14
N PHE A 83 22.52 3.61 -4.50
CA PHE A 83 21.30 2.86 -4.76
C PHE A 83 20.21 3.79 -5.29
N SER A 84 19.39 3.32 -6.23
CA SER A 84 18.13 3.95 -6.60
C SER A 84 17.01 3.06 -6.07
N ILE A 85 16.08 3.64 -5.30
CA ILE A 85 15.00 2.89 -4.66
C ILE A 85 13.70 3.15 -5.42
N ARG A 86 12.91 2.10 -5.65
CA ARG A 86 11.64 2.19 -6.38
C ARG A 86 10.54 1.46 -5.62
N ALA A 87 9.34 2.04 -5.59
CA ALA A 87 8.15 1.32 -5.18
C ALA A 87 7.67 0.41 -6.32
N GLN A 88 7.81 -0.90 -6.15
CA GLN A 88 7.35 -1.87 -7.17
C GLN A 88 5.85 -2.18 -7.08
N LEU A 89 5.31 -2.17 -5.86
CA LEU A 89 3.93 -2.54 -5.60
C LEU A 89 3.45 -1.84 -4.32
N VAL A 90 2.22 -1.36 -4.35
CA VAL A 90 1.46 -0.95 -3.17
C VAL A 90 0.25 -1.86 -3.07
N THR A 91 0.09 -2.53 -1.93
CA THR A 91 -1.01 -3.46 -1.68
C THR A 91 -1.96 -2.88 -0.65
N PHE A 92 -3.25 -3.00 -0.94
CA PHE A 92 -4.36 -2.59 -0.08
C PHE A 92 -5.39 -3.73 -0.06
N ASP A 93 -6.18 -3.81 1.01
CA ASP A 93 -7.44 -4.53 0.90
C ASP A 93 -8.40 -3.77 -0.04
N LEU A 94 -9.46 -4.41 -0.51
CA LEU A 94 -10.34 -3.81 -1.51
C LEU A 94 -11.01 -2.48 -1.05
N PRO A 95 -11.51 -2.36 0.20
CA PRO A 95 -11.98 -1.08 0.73
C PRO A 95 -10.91 0.01 0.71
N ALA A 96 -9.69 -0.25 1.21
CA ALA A 96 -8.64 0.75 1.24
C ALA A 96 -8.15 1.08 -0.18
N LEU A 97 -8.13 0.12 -1.12
CA LEU A 97 -7.78 0.37 -2.50
C LEU A 97 -8.72 1.41 -3.12
N ALA A 98 -10.04 1.23 -2.95
CA ALA A 98 -11.04 2.19 -3.39
C ALA A 98 -10.81 3.58 -2.78
N GLN A 99 -10.60 3.61 -1.48
CA GLN A 99 -10.34 4.84 -0.72
C GLN A 99 -9.02 5.51 -1.03
N ASN A 100 -7.98 4.81 -1.48
CA ASN A 100 -6.64 5.38 -1.74
C ASN A 100 -6.40 5.66 -3.22
N CYS A 101 -7.05 4.93 -4.12
CA CYS A 101 -6.93 5.11 -5.57
C CYS A 101 -8.08 5.92 -6.20
N ASN A 102 -9.09 6.32 -5.42
CA ASN A 102 -10.28 7.05 -5.90
C ASN A 102 -11.07 6.24 -6.95
N ILE A 103 -11.19 4.93 -6.71
CA ILE A 103 -11.94 4.02 -7.58
C ILE A 103 -13.22 3.56 -6.87
N ILE A 104 -14.13 2.97 -7.64
CA ILE A 104 -15.38 2.42 -7.11
C ILE A 104 -15.05 1.24 -6.17
N GLN A 105 -15.73 1.18 -5.02
CA GLN A 105 -15.57 0.10 -4.05
C GLN A 105 -16.03 -1.24 -4.63
N TYR A 106 -15.44 -2.35 -4.17
CA TYR A 106 -15.65 -3.72 -4.66
C TYR A 106 -17.10 -4.21 -4.79
N ASN A 107 -18.07 -3.50 -4.21
CA ASN A 107 -19.51 -3.78 -4.29
C ASN A 107 -20.23 -2.91 -5.34
N GLY A 108 -19.53 -2.12 -6.14
CA GLY A 108 -20.08 -1.34 -7.25
C GLY A 108 -19.99 -2.06 -8.60
N TYR A 109 -20.73 -1.60 -9.59
CA TYR A 109 -20.79 -2.28 -10.89
C TYR A 109 -19.46 -2.29 -11.66
N ASP A 110 -18.65 -1.23 -11.54
CA ASP A 110 -17.38 -1.09 -12.25
C ASP A 110 -16.21 -0.93 -11.27
N ALA A 111 -16.09 -1.87 -10.32
CA ALA A 111 -15.17 -1.73 -9.18
C ALA A 111 -13.75 -2.26 -9.42
N CYS A 112 -13.53 -3.08 -10.45
CA CYS A 112 -12.21 -3.66 -10.68
C CYS A 112 -11.28 -2.60 -11.30
N PRO A 113 -10.11 -2.31 -10.69
CA PRO A 113 -9.14 -1.38 -11.29
C PRO A 113 -8.40 -1.98 -12.50
N ASP A 114 -8.39 -3.30 -12.63
CA ASP A 114 -7.59 -4.02 -13.63
C ASP A 114 -8.41 -4.47 -14.85
N CYS A 115 -9.75 -4.52 -14.74
CA CYS A 115 -10.63 -4.99 -15.81
C CYS A 115 -11.93 -4.18 -15.88
N ASN A 116 -12.56 -4.21 -17.06
CA ASN A 116 -13.82 -3.48 -17.32
C ASN A 116 -15.04 -4.42 -17.31
N ILE A 117 -15.03 -5.46 -16.48
CA ILE A 117 -16.20 -6.35 -16.36
C ILE A 117 -17.26 -5.62 -15.56
N HIS A 118 -18.38 -5.33 -16.21
CA HIS A 118 -19.54 -4.76 -15.54
C HIS A 118 -20.22 -5.82 -14.65
N GLY A 119 -20.44 -5.46 -13.39
CA GLY A 119 -21.13 -6.29 -12.41
C GLY A 119 -22.64 -6.37 -12.68
N ILE A 120 -23.27 -7.37 -12.07
CA ILE A 120 -24.72 -7.57 -12.11
C ILE A 120 -25.21 -7.66 -10.67
N ALA A 121 -26.28 -6.93 -10.35
CA ALA A 121 -26.91 -7.04 -9.05
C ALA A 121 -27.75 -8.32 -8.98
N ILE A 122 -27.40 -9.22 -8.05
CA ILE A 122 -28.16 -10.40 -7.70
C ILE A 122 -28.48 -10.32 -6.21
N ASP A 123 -29.77 -10.33 -5.87
CA ASP A 123 -30.28 -10.09 -4.52
C ASP A 123 -29.78 -8.76 -3.92
N ARG A 124 -28.81 -8.82 -3.01
CA ARG A 124 -28.19 -7.68 -2.32
C ARG A 124 -26.68 -7.56 -2.57
N GLN A 125 -26.18 -8.24 -3.60
CA GLN A 125 -24.75 -8.30 -3.92
C GLN A 125 -24.52 -7.99 -5.39
N VAL A 126 -23.40 -7.34 -5.70
CA VAL A 126 -22.92 -7.21 -7.07
C VAL A 126 -21.97 -8.37 -7.33
N VAL A 127 -22.24 -9.13 -8.40
CA VAL A 127 -21.40 -10.23 -8.86
C VAL A 127 -20.81 -9.92 -10.22
N TYR A 128 -19.58 -10.37 -10.47
CA TYR A 128 -18.92 -10.16 -11.76
C TYR A 128 -19.00 -11.44 -12.59
N PRO A 129 -19.66 -11.41 -13.76
CA PRO A 129 -19.78 -12.59 -14.61
C PRO A 129 -18.39 -12.99 -15.14
N HIS A 130 -18.10 -14.29 -15.09
CA HIS A 130 -16.86 -14.81 -15.65
C HIS A 130 -16.91 -14.72 -17.19
N SER A 131 -16.17 -13.76 -17.75
CA SER A 131 -15.93 -13.74 -19.20
C SER A 131 -14.99 -14.89 -19.55
N LYS A 132 -15.50 -15.93 -20.24
CA LYS A 132 -14.61 -16.86 -20.96
C LYS A 132 -13.86 -16.02 -21.99
N LYS A 133 -12.56 -15.78 -21.75
CA LYS A 133 -11.68 -15.16 -22.76
C LYS A 133 -11.87 -15.92 -24.09
N LYS A 134 -12.24 -15.21 -25.15
CA LYS A 134 -12.14 -15.69 -26.53
C LYS A 134 -10.68 -15.71 -26.95
#